data_AF-A0A9E0Y2C6-F1
#
_entry.id   AF-A0A9E0Y2C6-F1
#
_cell.length_a   1.000
_cell.length_b   1.000
_cell.length_c   1.000
_cell.angle_alpha   90.00
_cell.angle_beta   90.00
_cell.angle_gamma   90.00
#
_symmetry.space_group_name_H-M   'P 1'
#
loop_
_entity.id
_entity.type
_entity.pdbx_description
1 polymer ?
#
loop_
_entity_poly.entity_id
_entity_poly.type
_entity_poly.pdbx_seq_one_letter_code
_entity_poly.pdbx_strand_id
1 'polypeptide(L)'
;MNKTIATFGEQIRFLREEKTLSLREVAEQIGIDTSLLGKIERNDRQPTKEQIKLIARFFKLDEKALLKEFISDQIAYKILEEEADLDTLKVAEMKIEYLKSKK
;
A
#
# COMPACT_ATOMS: atom_id res chain seq x y z
N MET A 1 11.57 1.79 16.27
CA MET A 1 10.81 0.66 15.71
C MET A 1 11.44 0.34 14.37
N ASN A 2 12.09 -0.81 14.23
CA ASN A 2 12.67 -1.23 12.95
C ASN A 2 11.51 -1.44 11.98
N LYS A 3 11.40 -0.57 10.98
CA LYS A 3 10.41 -0.71 9.92
C LYS A 3 10.84 -1.95 9.13
N THR A 4 10.18 -3.07 9.34
CA THR A 4 10.35 -4.24 8.48
C THR A 4 10.10 -3.78 7.05
N ILE A 5 11.00 -4.12 6.12
CA ILE A 5 10.86 -3.85 4.68
C ILE A 5 9.78 -4.81 4.15
N ALA A 6 8.55 -4.62 4.60
CA ALA A 6 7.39 -5.39 4.21
C ALA A 6 6.58 -4.53 3.25
N THR A 7 6.11 -5.15 2.17
CA THR A 7 5.22 -4.48 1.22
C THR A 7 3.89 -4.14 1.92
N PHE A 8 3.09 -3.28 1.30
CA PHE A 8 1.72 -2.98 1.72
C PHE A 8 0.93 -4.27 1.98
N GLY A 9 0.92 -5.22 1.04
CA GLY A 9 0.18 -6.47 1.18
C GLY A 9 0.64 -7.31 2.37
N GLU A 10 1.95 -7.44 2.54
CA GLU A 10 2.57 -8.16 3.66
C GLU A 10 2.26 -7.50 5.00
N GLN A 11 2.26 -6.16 5.05
CA GLN A 11 1.89 -5.41 6.24
C GLN A 11 0.43 -5.67 6.64
N ILE A 12 -0.50 -5.67 5.68
CA ILE A 12 -1.92 -5.97 5.96
C ILE A 12 -2.08 -7.40 6.46
N ARG A 13 -1.40 -8.35 5.82
CA ARG A 13 -1.40 -9.75 6.24
C ARG A 13 -0.90 -9.90 7.67
N PHE A 14 0.24 -9.27 7.99
CA PHE A 14 0.82 -9.28 9.33
C PHE A 14 -0.17 -8.73 10.36
N LEU A 15 -0.78 -7.56 10.10
CA LEU A 15 -1.75 -6.97 11.02
C LEU A 15 -2.99 -7.85 11.24
N ARG A 16 -3.45 -8.55 10.20
CA ARG A 16 -4.55 -9.50 10.29
C ARG A 16 -4.17 -10.70 11.16
N GLU A 17 -3.01 -11.29 10.92
CA GLU A 17 -2.51 -12.49 11.63
C GLU A 17 -2.18 -12.17 13.10
N GLU A 18 -1.60 -11.01 13.38
CA GLU A 18 -1.36 -10.51 14.75
C GLU A 18 -2.65 -10.36 15.57
N LYS A 19 -3.75 -10.02 14.90
CA LYS A 19 -5.09 -9.94 15.52
C LYS A 19 -5.82 -11.29 15.52
N THR A 20 -5.19 -12.37 15.06
CA THR A 20 -5.77 -13.71 14.93
C THR A 20 -7.06 -13.75 14.09
N LEU A 21 -7.17 -12.86 13.11
CA LEU A 21 -8.35 -12.75 12.25
C LEU A 21 -8.18 -13.57 10.96
N SER A 22 -9.24 -14.24 10.53
CA SER A 22 -9.32 -14.87 9.22
C SER A 22 -9.49 -13.83 8.12
N LEU A 23 -9.10 -14.18 6.89
CA LEU A 23 -9.38 -13.37 5.69
C LEU A 23 -10.87 -13.06 5.56
N ARG A 24 -11.73 -14.03 5.89
CA ARG A 24 -13.18 -13.90 5.78
C ARG A 24 -13.72 -12.83 6.74
N GLU A 25 -13.30 -12.87 8.00
CA GLU A 25 -13.74 -11.91 9.03
C GLU A 25 -13.36 -10.48 8.65
N VAL A 26 -12.14 -10.26 8.18
CA VAL A 26 -11.69 -8.92 7.76
C VAL A 26 -12.47 -8.48 6.51
N ALA A 27 -12.55 -9.34 5.49
CA ALA A 27 -13.23 -9.02 4.24
C ALA A 27 -14.71 -8.67 4.43
N GLU A 28 -15.43 -9.42 5.27
CA GLU A 28 -16.82 -9.14 5.64
C GLU A 28 -16.95 -7.78 6.35
N GLN A 29 -16.07 -7.49 7.31
CA GLN A 29 -16.13 -6.22 8.07
C GLN A 29 -15.76 -4.98 7.24
N ILE A 30 -14.83 -5.11 6.28
CA ILE A 30 -14.47 -4.00 5.38
C ILE A 30 -15.34 -3.95 4.11
N GLY A 31 -16.24 -4.92 3.92
CA GLY A 31 -17.18 -4.95 2.81
C GLY A 31 -16.56 -5.25 1.44
N ILE A 32 -15.57 -6.14 1.38
CA ILE A 32 -14.96 -6.60 0.11
C ILE A 32 -14.99 -8.12 -0.01
N ASP A 33 -14.73 -8.62 -1.22
CA ASP A 33 -14.61 -10.05 -1.46
C ASP A 33 -13.37 -10.65 -0.75
N THR A 34 -13.53 -11.84 -0.17
CA THR A 34 -12.44 -12.52 0.57
C THR A 34 -11.26 -12.89 -0.34
N SER A 35 -11.50 -13.28 -1.59
CA SER A 35 -10.43 -13.57 -2.56
C SER A 35 -9.70 -12.29 -2.94
N LEU A 36 -10.41 -11.16 -3.07
CA LEU A 36 -9.82 -9.85 -3.29
C LEU A 36 -8.88 -9.45 -2.15
N LEU A 37 -9.30 -9.57 -0.89
CA LEU A 37 -8.41 -9.30 0.26
C LEU A 37 -7.17 -10.20 0.21
N GLY A 38 -7.35 -11.50 -0.05
CA GLY A 38 -6.23 -12.43 -0.16
C GLY A 38 -5.24 -12.09 -1.29
N LYS A 39 -5.73 -11.59 -2.43
CA LYS A 39 -4.88 -11.11 -3.54
C LYS A 39 -4.14 -9.82 -3.17
N ILE A 40 -4.79 -8.92 -2.41
CA ILE A 40 -4.15 -7.70 -1.90
C ILE A 40 -3.01 -8.07 -0.96
N GLU A 41 -3.24 -8.99 -0.02
CA GLU A 41 -2.22 -9.43 0.96
C GLU A 41 -1.01 -10.12 0.32
N ARG A 42 -1.15 -10.68 -0.89
CA ARG A 42 -0.04 -11.27 -1.66
C ARG A 42 0.57 -10.33 -2.69
N ASN A 43 0.10 -9.09 -2.77
CA ASN A 43 0.47 -8.12 -3.81
C ASN A 43 0.06 -8.53 -5.25
N ASP A 44 -0.75 -9.58 -5.42
CA ASP A 44 -1.29 -10.03 -6.72
C ASP A 44 -2.30 -9.01 -7.31
N ARG A 45 -2.89 -8.18 -6.46
CA ARG A 45 -3.89 -7.16 -6.84
C ARG A 45 -3.68 -5.90 -6.04
N GLN A 46 -3.60 -4.77 -6.73
CA GLN A 46 -3.50 -3.47 -6.07
C GLN A 46 -4.86 -3.03 -5.51
N PRO A 47 -4.90 -2.52 -4.26
CA PRO A 47 -6.11 -1.95 -3.69
C PRO A 47 -6.46 -0.61 -4.35
N THR A 48 -7.74 -0.27 -4.34
CA THR A 48 -8.20 1.10 -4.64
C THR A 48 -7.97 2.03 -3.45
N LYS A 49 -8.03 3.35 -3.67
CA LYS A 49 -7.98 4.33 -2.58
C LYS A 49 -9.07 4.12 -1.53
N GLU A 50 -10.27 3.72 -1.97
CA GLU A 50 -11.36 3.42 -1.03
C GLU A 50 -11.11 2.16 -0.22
N GLN A 51 -10.48 1.13 -0.81
CA GLN A 51 -10.07 -0.06 -0.08
C GLN A 51 -8.98 0.25 0.94
N ILE A 52 -8.00 1.09 0.59
CA ILE A 52 -6.98 1.57 1.54
C ILE A 52 -7.64 2.29 2.73
N LYS A 53 -8.63 3.15 2.47
CA LYS A 53 -9.44 3.82 3.50
C LYS A 53 -10.17 2.84 4.42
N LEU A 54 -10.80 1.83 3.85
CA LEU A 54 -11.53 0.81 4.59
C LEU A 54 -10.59 0.00 5.48
N ILE A 55 -9.45 -0.44 4.93
CA ILE A 55 -8.40 -1.14 5.66
C ILE A 55 -7.81 -0.28 6.78
N ALA A 56 -7.51 0.99 6.51
CA ALA A 56 -6.99 1.93 7.52
C ALA A 56 -7.99 2.10 8.68
N ARG A 57 -9.27 2.30 8.38
CA ARG A 57 -10.33 2.41 9.40
C ARG A 57 -10.45 1.14 10.24
N PHE A 58 -10.44 -0.02 9.60
CA PHE A 58 -10.54 -1.32 10.27
C PHE A 58 -9.39 -1.57 11.26
N PHE A 59 -8.15 -1.38 10.81
CA PHE A 59 -6.96 -1.59 11.63
C PHE A 59 -6.62 -0.39 12.54
N LYS A 60 -7.41 0.69 12.49
CA LYS A 60 -7.18 1.96 13.21
C LYS A 60 -5.80 2.57 12.91
N LEU A 61 -5.45 2.60 11.63
CA LEU A 61 -4.20 3.17 11.11
C LEU A 61 -4.43 4.59 10.57
N ASP A 62 -3.33 5.34 10.45
CA ASP A 62 -3.34 6.59 9.71
C ASP A 62 -3.47 6.31 8.19
N GLU A 63 -4.56 6.77 7.59
CA GLU A 63 -4.85 6.55 6.16
C GLU A 63 -3.75 7.13 5.26
N LYS A 64 -3.21 8.30 5.60
CA LYS A 64 -2.18 8.96 4.78
C LYS A 64 -0.86 8.20 4.83
N ALA A 65 -0.50 7.66 5.99
CA ALA A 65 0.67 6.82 6.17
C ALA A 65 0.51 5.52 5.40
N LEU A 66 -0.67 4.88 5.46
CA LEU A 66 -0.93 3.65 4.74
C LEU A 66 -0.95 3.85 3.22
N LEU A 67 -1.54 4.95 2.75
CA LEU A 67 -1.49 5.35 1.33
C LEU A 67 -0.06 5.64 0.88
N LYS A 68 0.76 6.28 1.74
CA LYS A 68 2.17 6.52 1.46
C LYS A 68 2.93 5.21 1.28
N GLU A 69 2.68 4.21 2.13
CA GLU A 69 3.31 2.89 1.99
C GLU A 69 2.94 2.25 0.65
N PHE A 70 1.64 2.24 0.32
CA PHE A 70 1.18 1.71 -0.95
C PHE A 70 1.84 2.39 -2.16
N ILE A 71 1.92 3.73 -2.17
CA ILE A 71 2.56 4.47 -3.26
C ILE A 71 4.07 4.22 -3.30
N SER A 72 4.71 4.04 -2.14
CA SER A 72 6.13 3.70 -2.06
C SER A 72 6.42 2.38 -2.78
N ASP A 73 5.60 1.35 -2.56
CA ASP A 73 5.73 0.07 -3.26
C ASP A 73 5.57 0.23 -4.77
N GLN A 74 4.58 1.01 -5.21
CA GLN A 74 4.36 1.25 -6.64
C GLN A 74 5.59 1.87 -7.31
N ILE A 75 6.19 2.86 -6.65
CA ILE A 75 7.39 3.50 -7.15
C ILE A 75 8.56 2.51 -7.13
N ALA A 76 8.76 1.78 -6.04
CA ALA A 76 9.85 0.81 -5.91
C ALA A 76 9.77 -0.28 -6.98
N TYR A 77 8.60 -0.90 -7.17
CA TYR A 77 8.41 -1.89 -8.23
C TYR A 77 8.65 -1.31 -9.61
N LYS A 78 8.21 -0.07 -9.87
CA LYS A 78 8.42 0.55 -11.19
C LYS A 78 9.89 0.83 -11.47
N ILE A 79 10.64 1.26 -10.46
CA ILE A 79 12.09 1.46 -10.57
C ILE A 79 12.80 0.14 -10.85
N LEU A 80 12.42 -0.93 -10.15
CA LEU A 80 13.01 -2.26 -10.35
C LEU A 80 12.65 -2.86 -11.73
N GLU A 81 11.40 -2.72 -12.17
CA GLU A 81 10.91 -3.23 -13.46
C GLU A 81 11.63 -2.58 -14.66
N GLU A 82 11.88 -1.27 -14.57
CA GLU A 82 12.51 -0.49 -15.64
C GLU A 82 14.04 -0.42 -15.50
N GLU A 83 14.63 -1.14 -14.54
CA GLU A 83 16.06 -1.11 -14.20
C GLU A 83 16.58 0.34 -13.99
N ALA A 84 15.73 1.22 -13.46
CA ALA A 84 16.07 2.61 -13.22
C ALA A 84 16.96 2.76 -11.98
N ASP A 85 17.79 3.80 -11.98
CA ASP A 85 18.62 4.14 -10.82
C ASP A 85 17.86 4.95 -9.76
N LEU A 86 18.48 5.11 -8.58
CA LEU A 86 17.91 5.93 -7.51
C LEU A 86 17.86 7.42 -7.86
N ASP A 87 18.71 7.89 -8.78
CA ASP A 87 18.70 9.29 -9.23
C ASP A 87 17.42 9.65 -9.99
N THR A 88 16.75 8.65 -10.57
CA THR A 88 15.40 8.78 -11.14
C THR A 88 14.40 9.35 -10.15
N LEU A 89 14.52 9.05 -8.84
CA LEU A 89 13.64 9.61 -7.81
C LEU A 89 13.83 11.13 -7.64
N LYS A 90 15.07 11.63 -7.76
CA LYS A 90 15.37 13.07 -7.71
C LYS A 90 14.76 13.79 -8.90
N VAL A 91 14.85 13.19 -10.09
CA VAL A 91 14.22 13.74 -11.30
C VAL A 91 12.69 13.77 -11.14
N ALA A 92 12.09 12.75 -10.54
CA ALA A 92 10.66 12.71 -10.25
C ALA A 92 10.24 13.81 -9.25
N GLU A 93 11.02 14.04 -8.19
CA GLU A 93 10.80 15.11 -7.22
C GLU A 93 10.80 16.50 -7.89
N MET A 94 11.81 16.79 -8.72
CA MET A 94 11.86 18.04 -9.50
C MET A 94 10.63 18.24 -10.39
N LYS A 95 10.17 17.16 -11.05
CA LYS A 95 8.94 17.19 -11.87
C LYS A 95 7.69 17.47 -11.03
N ILE A 96 7.58 16.91 -9.83
CA ILE A 96 6.45 17.17 -8.92
C ILE A 96 6.37 18.65 -8.55
N GLU A 97 7.48 19.27 -8.18
CA GLU A 97 7.50 20.70 -7.84
C GLU A 97 7.13 21.60 -9.02
N TYR A 98 7.64 21.29 -10.22
CA TYR A 98 7.25 21.98 -11.45
C TYR A 98 5.76 21.85 -11.79
N LEU A 99 5.17 20.67 -11.57
CA LEU A 99 3.74 20.45 -11.81
C LEU A 99 2.87 21.15 -10.77
N LYS A 100 3.32 21.25 -9.52
CA LYS A 100 2.65 22.04 -8.48
C LYS A 100 2.67 23.54 -8.82
N SER A 101 3.77 24.08 -9.35
CA SER A 101 3.85 25.50 -9.69
C SER A 101 2.99 25.90 -10.89
N LYS A 102 2.50 24.93 -11.67
CA LYS A 102 1.58 25.15 -12.80
C LYS A 102 0.10 25.11 -12.42
N LYS A 103 -0.20 24.69 -11.19
CA LYS A 103 -1.55 24.52 -10.69
C LYS A 103 -1.96 25.71 -9.86
#